data_AF-A0AAU2HUV8-F1
#
_entry.id   AF-A0AAU2HUV8-F1
#
_cell.length_a   1.000
_cell.length_b   1.000
_cell.length_c   1.000
_cell.angle_alpha   90.00
_cell.angle_beta   90.00
_cell.angle_gamma   90.00
#
_symmetry.space_group_name_H-M   'P 1'
#
loop_
_entity.id
_entity.type
_entity.pdbx_description
1 polymer ?
#
loop_
_entity_poly.entity_id
_entity_poly.type
_entity_poly.pdbx_seq_one_letter_code
_entity_poly.pdbx_strand_id
1 'polypeptide(L)'
;MTRPIARVLLFPLAMAALLVGIYTAAMHAPAPHHLKITIAGPSAQTEPLAASLRGALGDAYDVSTVTSTEQARQLVAHRTVAAAYVPTPTPGDRSAGTAGIAFAQPQHPDGPVLYIASAAGAAQVNLAALPFQNAAVQQHQFLQVRDLVPLSAHDTSDTSTLYAAIGLTLAGYLSAVMLSTVFGTALTLKRTVATLAAFGAVAAAAVWLITGPLLGAMHGFAPAILVTGWLTVMAVGMATLLLSRFCGRMTALPAVGIFMFLGMPASGAALPIETMPAPIRALHDLLPMTSTSGSLRQIMYFAGDGIGRYWLALTLWAVTCLALTLTYDAIKARHTAHRNNTDTLPRQTAEPIPSR
;
A
#
# COMPACT_ATOMS: atom_id res chain seq x y z
N MET A 1 41.65 1.34 -15.01
CA MET A 1 40.54 2.25 -14.63
C MET A 1 39.14 1.76 -15.06
N THR A 2 39.01 0.69 -15.86
CA THR A 2 37.71 0.18 -16.34
C THR A 2 36.89 -0.58 -15.28
N ARG A 3 37.54 -1.36 -14.41
CA ARG A 3 36.90 -2.11 -13.31
C ARG A 3 36.12 -1.26 -12.29
N PRO A 4 36.61 -0.09 -11.82
CA PRO A 4 35.84 0.75 -10.89
C PRO A 4 34.66 1.47 -11.57
N ILE A 5 34.79 1.88 -12.84
CA ILE A 5 33.68 2.49 -13.60
C ILE A 5 32.54 1.48 -13.80
N ALA A 6 32.87 0.25 -14.19
CA ALA A 6 31.88 -0.82 -14.34
C ALA A 6 31.12 -1.12 -13.04
N ARG A 7 31.79 -1.08 -11.87
CA ARG A 7 31.14 -1.28 -10.56
C ARG A 7 30.19 -0.14 -10.18
N VAL A 8 30.51 1.10 -10.53
CA VAL A 8 29.62 2.26 -10.28
C VAL A 8 28.38 2.18 -11.16
N LEU A 9 28.52 1.79 -12.43
CA LEU A 9 27.40 1.65 -13.36
C LEU A 9 26.52 0.41 -13.09
N LEU A 10 27.04 -0.60 -12.36
CA LEU A 10 26.25 -1.77 -11.98
C LEU A 10 25.09 -1.41 -11.06
N PHE A 11 25.25 -0.42 -10.18
CA PHE A 11 24.19 0.02 -9.26
C PHE A 11 22.95 0.59 -9.99
N PRO A 12 23.06 1.62 -10.84
CA PRO A 12 21.91 2.13 -11.58
C PRO A 12 21.34 1.11 -12.57
N LEU A 13 22.19 0.27 -13.18
CA LEU A 13 21.71 -0.84 -14.03
C LEU A 13 20.86 -1.84 -13.23
N ALA A 14 21.31 -2.24 -12.04
CA ALA A 14 20.56 -3.13 -11.17
C ALA A 14 19.24 -2.50 -10.72
N MET A 15 19.21 -1.20 -10.42
CA MET A 15 17.98 -0.49 -10.12
C MET A 15 17.00 -0.49 -11.30
N ALA A 16 17.48 -0.20 -12.51
CA ALA A 16 16.64 -0.21 -13.71
C ALA A 16 16.07 -1.61 -13.99
N ALA A 17 16.91 -2.64 -13.91
CA ALA A 17 16.50 -4.02 -14.09
C ALA A 17 15.49 -4.48 -13.02
N LEU A 18 15.69 -4.08 -11.75
CA LEU A 18 14.79 -4.41 -10.65
C LEU A 18 13.43 -3.72 -10.82
N LEU A 19 13.42 -2.44 -11.18
CA LEU A 19 12.19 -1.69 -11.46
C LEU A 19 11.39 -2.34 -12.59
N VAL A 20 12.03 -2.50 -13.76
CA VAL A 20 11.38 -3.08 -14.94
C VAL A 20 10.93 -4.50 -14.66
N GLY A 21 11.78 -5.32 -14.02
CA GLY A 21 11.49 -6.70 -13.68
C GLY A 21 10.28 -6.83 -12.75
N ILE A 22 10.27 -6.09 -11.64
CA ILE A 22 9.16 -6.16 -10.65
C ILE A 22 7.86 -5.63 -11.27
N TYR A 23 7.89 -4.49 -11.94
CA TYR A 23 6.68 -3.86 -12.46
C TYR A 23 6.09 -4.67 -13.61
N THR A 24 6.95 -5.15 -14.52
CA THR A 24 6.50 -6.03 -15.60
C THR A 24 5.94 -7.31 -14.98
N ALA A 25 6.68 -8.01 -14.11
CA ALA A 25 6.19 -9.25 -13.50
C ALA A 25 4.87 -9.09 -12.73
N ALA A 26 4.67 -7.96 -12.04
CA ALA A 26 3.47 -7.71 -11.26
C ALA A 26 2.28 -7.18 -12.07
N MET A 27 2.51 -6.38 -13.11
CA MET A 27 1.45 -5.54 -13.72
C MET A 27 1.27 -5.72 -15.24
N HIS A 28 2.07 -6.54 -15.93
CA HIS A 28 1.99 -6.68 -17.40
C HIS A 28 0.69 -7.33 -17.91
N ALA A 29 0.11 -8.25 -17.13
CA ALA A 29 -1.08 -9.00 -17.50
C ALA A 29 -2.01 -9.14 -16.27
N PRO A 30 -2.65 -8.04 -15.83
CA PRO A 30 -3.52 -8.05 -14.66
C PRO A 30 -4.80 -8.84 -14.97
N ALA A 31 -5.08 -9.86 -14.16
CA ALA A 31 -6.32 -10.62 -14.21
C ALA A 31 -6.92 -10.67 -12.80
N PRO A 32 -8.21 -10.36 -12.60
CA PRO A 32 -8.81 -10.38 -11.28
C PRO A 32 -8.79 -11.80 -10.69
N HIS A 33 -8.60 -11.89 -9.38
CA HIS A 33 -8.66 -13.13 -8.60
C HIS A 33 -9.61 -12.91 -7.42
N HIS A 34 -10.68 -13.70 -7.33
CA HIS A 34 -11.65 -13.64 -6.23
C HIS A 34 -12.23 -12.24 -5.98
N LEU A 35 -12.44 -11.46 -7.04
CA LEU A 35 -13.05 -10.13 -6.89
C LEU A 35 -14.53 -10.28 -6.54
N LYS A 36 -14.88 -9.90 -5.31
CA LYS A 36 -16.23 -10.10 -4.76
C LYS A 36 -17.24 -9.14 -5.39
N ILE A 37 -18.27 -9.70 -6.01
CA ILE A 37 -19.40 -8.97 -6.57
C ILE A 37 -20.71 -9.64 -6.15
N THR A 38 -21.77 -8.87 -5.98
CA THR A 38 -23.07 -9.43 -5.58
C THR A 38 -24.20 -9.00 -6.49
N ILE A 39 -25.25 -9.80 -6.56
CA ILE A 39 -26.49 -9.48 -7.26
C ILE A 39 -27.61 -9.37 -6.22
N ALA A 40 -28.36 -8.28 -6.26
CA ALA A 40 -29.42 -7.99 -5.30
C ALA A 40 -30.80 -8.18 -5.94
N GLY A 41 -31.67 -8.92 -5.26
CA GLY A 41 -33.06 -9.13 -5.67
C GLY A 41 -33.57 -10.52 -5.33
N PRO A 42 -34.84 -10.84 -5.66
CA PRO A 42 -35.43 -12.14 -5.39
C PRO A 42 -34.62 -13.27 -6.04
N SER A 43 -34.33 -14.34 -5.28
CA SER A 43 -33.48 -15.45 -5.75
C SER A 43 -33.94 -16.06 -7.08
N ALA A 44 -35.26 -16.12 -7.32
CA ALA A 44 -35.82 -16.63 -8.56
C ALA A 44 -35.36 -15.83 -9.81
N GLN A 45 -35.03 -14.56 -9.65
CA GLN A 45 -34.58 -13.68 -10.73
C GLN A 45 -33.04 -13.59 -10.78
N THR A 46 -32.38 -13.66 -9.62
CA THR A 46 -30.93 -13.40 -9.51
C THR A 46 -30.07 -14.64 -9.64
N GLU A 47 -30.55 -15.83 -9.24
CA GLU A 47 -29.75 -17.07 -9.29
C GLU A 47 -29.37 -17.52 -10.71
N PRO A 48 -30.24 -17.46 -11.74
CA PRO A 48 -29.83 -17.83 -13.10
C PRO A 48 -28.70 -16.94 -13.63
N LEU A 49 -28.77 -15.64 -13.37
CA LEU A 49 -27.73 -14.68 -13.74
C LEU A 49 -26.44 -14.95 -12.95
N ALA A 50 -26.54 -15.18 -11.64
CA ALA A 50 -25.40 -15.49 -10.80
C ALA A 50 -24.70 -16.79 -11.25
N ALA A 51 -25.47 -17.84 -11.55
CA ALA A 51 -24.93 -19.11 -12.05
C ALA A 51 -24.21 -18.95 -13.40
N SER A 52 -24.81 -18.18 -14.33
CA SER A 52 -24.18 -17.85 -15.61
C SER A 52 -22.86 -17.11 -15.42
N LEU A 53 -22.84 -16.08 -14.57
CA LEU A 53 -21.62 -15.31 -14.28
C LEU A 53 -20.54 -16.17 -13.59
N ARG A 54 -20.90 -17.03 -12.64
CA ARG A 54 -19.95 -17.97 -12.02
C ARG A 54 -19.32 -18.90 -13.06
N GLY A 55 -20.13 -19.42 -13.99
CA GLY A 55 -19.63 -20.28 -15.07
C GLY A 55 -18.71 -19.56 -16.06
N ALA A 56 -19.03 -18.31 -16.40
CA ALA A 56 -18.25 -17.53 -17.38
C ALA A 56 -16.97 -16.91 -16.78
N LEU A 57 -17.01 -16.50 -15.52
CA LEU A 57 -15.93 -15.75 -14.87
C LEU A 57 -14.96 -16.65 -14.09
N GLY A 58 -15.41 -17.84 -13.66
CA GLY A 58 -14.59 -18.76 -12.85
C GLY A 58 -14.03 -18.10 -11.59
N ASP A 59 -12.79 -18.42 -11.24
CA ASP A 59 -12.10 -17.92 -10.04
C ASP A 59 -11.74 -16.43 -10.09
N ALA A 60 -12.01 -15.75 -11.22
CA ALA A 60 -11.70 -14.34 -11.34
C ALA A 60 -12.62 -13.47 -10.48
N TYR A 61 -13.88 -13.90 -10.29
CA TYR A 61 -14.90 -13.17 -9.55
C TYR A 61 -15.68 -14.09 -8.59
N ASP A 62 -15.79 -13.67 -7.34
CA ASP A 62 -16.62 -14.35 -6.34
C ASP A 62 -18.03 -13.76 -6.42
N VAL A 63 -18.95 -14.43 -7.13
CA VAL A 63 -20.32 -13.95 -7.36
C VAL A 63 -21.29 -14.46 -6.29
N SER A 64 -21.82 -13.55 -5.47
CA SER A 64 -22.86 -13.85 -4.47
C SER A 64 -24.23 -13.27 -4.85
N THR A 65 -25.28 -13.72 -4.16
CA THR A 65 -26.64 -13.17 -4.26
C THR A 65 -27.11 -12.70 -2.89
N VAL A 66 -27.90 -11.63 -2.87
CA VAL A 66 -28.58 -11.12 -1.68
C VAL A 66 -30.02 -10.76 -2.03
N THR A 67 -30.95 -10.93 -1.10
CA THR A 67 -32.39 -10.75 -1.37
C THR A 67 -32.83 -9.29 -1.26
N SER A 68 -32.03 -8.43 -0.62
CA SER A 68 -32.36 -7.03 -0.33
C SER A 68 -31.37 -6.06 -0.96
N THR A 69 -31.88 -5.01 -1.63
CA THR A 69 -31.06 -3.93 -2.18
C THR A 69 -30.42 -3.08 -1.08
N GLU A 70 -31.06 -2.95 0.08
CA GLU A 70 -30.48 -2.28 1.26
C GLU A 70 -29.26 -3.06 1.77
N GLN A 71 -29.37 -4.39 1.87
CA GLN A 71 -28.24 -5.23 2.27
C GLN A 71 -27.09 -5.12 1.26
N ALA A 72 -27.38 -5.11 -0.04
CA ALA A 72 -26.39 -4.88 -1.07
C ALA A 72 -25.68 -3.53 -0.93
N ARG A 73 -26.43 -2.45 -0.65
CA ARG A 73 -25.86 -1.12 -0.40
C ARG A 73 -24.92 -1.12 0.80
N GLN A 74 -25.28 -1.79 1.89
CA GLN A 74 -24.42 -1.93 3.07
C GLN A 74 -23.15 -2.72 2.76
N LEU A 75 -23.26 -3.84 2.03
CA LEU A 75 -22.10 -4.64 1.65
C LEU A 75 -21.11 -3.85 0.79
N VAL A 76 -21.59 -3.01 -0.12
CA VAL A 76 -20.74 -2.12 -0.95
C VAL A 76 -20.15 -0.98 -0.10
N ALA A 77 -20.96 -0.30 0.71
CA ALA A 77 -20.52 0.80 1.56
C ALA A 77 -19.46 0.38 2.59
N HIS A 78 -19.57 -0.84 3.12
CA HIS A 78 -18.59 -1.43 4.03
C HIS A 78 -17.44 -2.18 3.32
N ARG A 79 -17.40 -2.14 1.97
CA ARG A 79 -16.34 -2.75 1.15
C ARG A 79 -16.24 -4.27 1.31
N THR A 80 -17.34 -4.91 1.69
CA THR A 80 -17.42 -6.38 1.75
C THR A 80 -17.49 -6.99 0.35
N VAL A 81 -18.11 -6.26 -0.58
CA VAL A 81 -18.12 -6.54 -2.03
C VAL A 81 -17.72 -5.26 -2.77
N ALA A 82 -17.07 -5.41 -3.93
CA ALA A 82 -16.59 -4.28 -4.72
C ALA A 82 -17.71 -3.60 -5.52
N ALA A 83 -18.74 -4.36 -5.90
CA ALA A 83 -19.91 -3.84 -6.58
C ALA A 83 -21.15 -4.71 -6.32
N ALA A 84 -22.33 -4.10 -6.40
CA ALA A 84 -23.60 -4.81 -6.32
C ALA A 84 -24.54 -4.46 -7.47
N TYR A 85 -25.02 -5.46 -8.19
CA TYR A 85 -25.91 -5.30 -9.34
C TYR A 85 -27.36 -5.54 -8.95
N VAL A 86 -28.25 -4.64 -9.35
CA VAL A 86 -29.70 -4.72 -9.14
C VAL A 86 -30.38 -4.83 -10.51
N PRO A 87 -30.81 -6.04 -10.94
CA PRO A 87 -31.41 -6.23 -12.25
C PRO A 87 -32.73 -5.46 -12.42
N THR A 88 -33.56 -5.44 -11.38
CA THR A 88 -34.89 -4.82 -11.38
C THR A 88 -34.99 -3.78 -10.25
N PRO A 89 -34.40 -2.59 -10.43
CA PRO A 89 -34.37 -1.57 -9.39
C PRO A 89 -35.74 -0.90 -9.19
N THR A 90 -36.06 -0.53 -7.96
CA THR A 90 -37.17 0.36 -7.62
C THR A 90 -36.79 1.83 -7.87
N PRO A 91 -37.74 2.79 -7.86
CA PRO A 91 -37.39 4.22 -7.95
C PRO A 91 -36.44 4.69 -6.85
N GLY A 92 -36.57 4.14 -5.63
CA GLY A 92 -35.66 4.45 -4.52
C GLY A 92 -34.24 3.90 -4.72
N ASP A 93 -34.11 2.76 -5.39
CA ASP A 93 -32.79 2.19 -5.70
C ASP A 93 -32.00 3.08 -6.69
N ARG A 94 -32.69 3.73 -7.63
CA ARG A 94 -32.08 4.61 -8.63
C ARG A 94 -31.58 5.94 -8.06
N SER A 95 -32.16 6.40 -6.96
CA SER A 95 -31.79 7.67 -6.32
C SER A 95 -30.75 7.51 -5.21
N ALA A 96 -30.41 6.28 -4.80
CA ALA A 96 -29.43 6.02 -3.75
C ALA A 96 -28.01 6.49 -4.17
N GLY A 97 -27.27 7.08 -3.23
CA GLY A 97 -25.91 7.60 -3.46
C GLY A 97 -25.86 8.77 -4.42
N THR A 98 -24.75 8.95 -5.13
CA THR A 98 -24.57 9.92 -6.22
C THR A 98 -24.45 9.21 -7.57
N ALA A 99 -24.59 9.95 -8.68
CA ALA A 99 -24.34 9.38 -9.99
C ALA A 99 -22.83 9.11 -10.14
N GLY A 100 -22.45 7.87 -10.49
CA GLY A 100 -21.06 7.53 -10.72
C GLY A 100 -20.48 8.32 -11.89
N ILE A 101 -19.36 9.00 -11.67
CA ILE A 101 -18.69 9.82 -12.69
C ILE A 101 -17.70 9.02 -13.55
N ALA A 102 -17.31 7.83 -13.08
CA ALA A 102 -16.40 6.94 -13.81
C ALA A 102 -17.07 6.25 -15.01
N PHE A 103 -18.40 6.30 -15.10
CA PHE A 103 -19.17 5.60 -16.13
C PHE A 103 -20.20 6.53 -16.76
N ALA A 104 -20.40 6.39 -18.07
CA ALA A 104 -21.44 7.12 -18.78
C ALA A 104 -22.82 6.75 -18.20
N GLN A 105 -23.58 7.77 -17.82
CA GLN A 105 -24.92 7.57 -17.28
C GLN A 105 -25.94 7.54 -18.42
N PRO A 106 -26.95 6.66 -18.36
CA PRO A 106 -28.03 6.66 -19.35
C PRO A 106 -28.82 7.96 -19.33
N GLN A 107 -29.28 8.39 -20.51
CA GLN A 107 -30.24 9.51 -20.62
C GLN A 107 -31.60 9.16 -19.97
N HIS A 108 -32.02 7.90 -20.08
CA HIS A 108 -33.25 7.37 -19.48
C HIS A 108 -32.90 6.21 -18.53
N PRO A 109 -33.01 6.37 -17.21
CA PRO A 109 -32.55 5.40 -16.22
C PRO A 109 -33.55 4.24 -16.02
N ASP A 110 -33.99 3.61 -17.11
CA ASP A 110 -34.99 2.52 -17.06
C ASP A 110 -34.37 1.13 -16.87
N GLY A 111 -33.04 1.05 -17.00
CA GLY A 111 -32.26 -0.17 -16.89
C GLY A 111 -31.85 -0.57 -15.46
N PRO A 112 -30.95 -1.55 -15.35
CA PRO A 112 -30.44 -2.05 -14.08
C PRO A 112 -29.52 -1.03 -13.40
N VAL A 113 -29.37 -1.17 -12.08
CA VAL A 113 -28.51 -0.31 -11.26
C VAL A 113 -27.28 -1.08 -10.80
N LEU A 114 -26.10 -0.47 -10.87
CA LEU A 114 -24.87 -0.95 -10.25
C LEU A 114 -24.48 -0.02 -9.10
N TYR A 115 -24.44 -0.55 -7.88
CA TYR A 115 -23.86 0.14 -6.73
C TYR A 115 -22.36 -0.10 -6.64
N ILE A 116 -21.63 0.99 -6.43
CA ILE A 116 -20.18 1.01 -6.25
C ILE A 116 -19.83 1.89 -5.05
N ALA A 117 -18.58 1.80 -4.60
CA ALA A 117 -17.98 2.76 -3.67
C ALA A 117 -16.63 3.18 -4.26
N SER A 118 -16.59 4.23 -5.09
CA SER A 118 -15.34 4.61 -5.77
C SER A 118 -14.23 4.97 -4.79
N ALA A 119 -14.59 5.52 -3.63
CA ALA A 119 -13.67 5.80 -2.54
C ALA A 119 -13.03 4.57 -1.91
N ALA A 120 -13.55 3.36 -2.14
CA ALA A 120 -12.91 2.11 -1.70
C ALA A 120 -11.68 1.76 -2.57
N GLY A 121 -11.67 2.24 -3.82
CA GLY A 121 -10.61 2.03 -4.81
C GLY A 121 -11.18 2.12 -6.23
N ALA A 122 -10.94 3.25 -6.91
CA ALA A 122 -11.50 3.51 -8.25
C ALA A 122 -11.12 2.42 -9.28
N ALA A 123 -9.86 1.99 -9.28
CA ALA A 123 -9.39 0.94 -10.19
C ALA A 123 -10.12 -0.40 -9.94
N GLN A 124 -10.43 -0.72 -8.67
CA GLN A 124 -11.10 -1.98 -8.29
C GLN A 124 -12.55 -1.96 -8.73
N VAL A 125 -13.22 -0.83 -8.52
CA VAL A 125 -14.60 -0.60 -8.95
C VAL A 125 -14.75 -0.73 -10.47
N ASN A 126 -13.79 -0.20 -11.24
CA ASN A 126 -13.79 -0.33 -12.69
C ASN A 126 -13.76 -1.80 -13.13
N LEU A 127 -12.91 -2.62 -12.52
CA LEU A 127 -12.88 -4.06 -12.80
C LEU A 127 -14.13 -4.80 -12.32
N ALA A 128 -14.70 -4.41 -11.18
CA ALA A 128 -15.90 -5.01 -10.63
C ALA A 128 -17.14 -4.74 -11.50
N ALA A 129 -17.18 -3.62 -12.22
CA ALA A 129 -18.29 -3.24 -13.09
C ALA A 129 -18.30 -4.00 -14.43
N LEU A 130 -17.14 -4.48 -14.92
CA LEU A 130 -16.99 -5.05 -16.26
C LEU A 130 -17.98 -6.20 -16.57
N PRO A 131 -18.18 -7.20 -15.69
CA PRO A 131 -19.11 -8.29 -16.00
C PRO A 131 -20.54 -7.81 -16.19
N PHE A 132 -20.97 -6.83 -15.39
CA PHE A 132 -22.31 -6.28 -15.43
C PHE A 132 -22.53 -5.33 -16.60
N GLN A 133 -21.50 -4.57 -17.00
CA GLN A 133 -21.55 -3.78 -18.23
C GLN A 133 -21.72 -4.67 -19.46
N ASN A 134 -20.92 -5.74 -19.54
CA ASN A 134 -21.04 -6.70 -20.64
C ASN A 134 -22.43 -7.36 -20.67
N ALA A 135 -22.95 -7.75 -19.51
CA ALA A 135 -24.30 -8.30 -19.40
C ALA A 135 -25.39 -7.30 -19.84
N ALA A 136 -25.29 -6.03 -19.42
CA ALA A 136 -26.24 -4.99 -19.80
C ALA A 136 -26.20 -4.71 -21.32
N VAL A 137 -25.00 -4.63 -21.91
CA VAL A 137 -24.81 -4.44 -23.35
C VAL A 137 -25.41 -5.61 -24.15
N GLN A 138 -25.20 -6.85 -23.71
CA GLN A 138 -25.80 -8.04 -24.35
C GLN A 138 -27.33 -8.04 -24.29
N GLN A 139 -27.92 -7.38 -23.29
CA GLN A 139 -29.37 -7.25 -23.11
C GLN A 139 -29.94 -5.96 -23.71
N HIS A 140 -29.12 -5.17 -24.42
CA HIS A 140 -29.49 -3.85 -24.92
C HIS A 140 -30.04 -2.90 -23.83
N GLN A 141 -29.56 -3.07 -22.59
CA GLN A 141 -29.89 -2.23 -21.46
C GLN A 141 -28.74 -1.28 -21.15
N PHE A 142 -29.08 -0.10 -20.62
CA PHE A 142 -28.09 0.83 -20.12
C PHE A 142 -27.95 0.68 -18.60
N LEU A 143 -26.71 0.48 -18.16
CA LEU A 143 -26.38 0.32 -16.74
C LEU A 143 -26.31 1.69 -16.06
N GLN A 144 -27.17 1.93 -15.08
CA GLN A 144 -27.07 3.11 -14.23
C GLN A 144 -26.09 2.85 -13.09
N VAL A 145 -25.01 3.61 -12.99
CA VAL A 145 -24.02 3.42 -11.92
C VAL A 145 -24.24 4.43 -10.81
N ARG A 146 -24.46 3.93 -9.60
CA ARG A 146 -24.72 4.71 -8.39
C ARG A 146 -23.58 4.52 -7.39
N ASP A 147 -22.96 5.62 -7.01
CA ASP A 147 -21.83 5.62 -6.09
C ASP A 147 -22.29 5.94 -4.67
N LEU A 148 -22.14 4.97 -3.78
CA LEU A 148 -22.57 5.09 -2.39
C LEU A 148 -21.56 5.85 -1.53
N VAL A 149 -20.28 5.82 -1.92
CA VAL A 149 -19.20 6.53 -1.24
C VAL A 149 -18.30 7.14 -2.34
N PRO A 150 -18.70 8.30 -2.88
CA PRO A 150 -17.99 8.92 -3.99
C PRO A 150 -16.64 9.47 -3.56
N LEU A 151 -15.69 9.40 -4.50
CA LEU A 151 -14.44 10.16 -4.41
C LEU A 151 -14.69 11.67 -4.41
N SER A 152 -13.66 12.41 -4.00
CA SER A 152 -13.69 13.87 -4.04
C SER A 152 -13.77 14.36 -5.49
N ALA A 153 -14.54 15.41 -5.74
CA ALA A 153 -14.58 16.07 -7.05
C ALA A 153 -13.20 16.59 -7.51
N HIS A 154 -12.28 16.81 -6.57
CA HIS A 154 -10.92 17.28 -6.83
C HIS A 154 -9.89 16.15 -6.98
N ASP A 155 -10.30 14.89 -6.76
CA ASP A 155 -9.47 13.69 -6.98
C ASP A 155 -10.35 12.50 -7.39
N THR A 156 -10.69 12.46 -8.67
CA THR A 156 -11.63 11.48 -9.22
C THR A 156 -11.04 10.07 -9.37
N SER A 157 -9.75 9.90 -9.10
CA SER A 157 -9.03 8.63 -9.28
C SER A 157 -8.28 8.15 -8.02
N ASP A 158 -8.51 8.79 -6.86
CA ASP A 158 -7.78 8.51 -5.60
C ASP A 158 -6.25 8.55 -5.77
N THR A 159 -5.76 9.42 -6.66
CA THR A 159 -4.34 9.50 -7.00
C THR A 159 -3.54 10.26 -5.94
N SER A 160 -4.19 11.14 -5.17
CA SER A 160 -3.54 11.97 -4.17
C SER A 160 -3.09 11.16 -2.96
N THR A 161 -3.88 10.15 -2.55
CA THR A 161 -3.47 9.23 -1.47
C THR A 161 -2.28 8.38 -1.89
N LEU A 162 -2.23 7.97 -3.16
CA LEU A 162 -1.08 7.28 -3.75
C LEU A 162 0.18 8.14 -3.73
N TYR A 163 0.11 9.39 -4.24
CA TYR A 163 1.27 10.28 -4.25
C TYR A 163 1.72 10.67 -2.84
N ALA A 164 0.80 10.87 -1.90
CA ALA A 164 1.12 11.09 -0.49
C ALA A 164 1.85 9.88 0.11
N ALA A 165 1.39 8.66 -0.15
CA ALA A 165 2.03 7.44 0.34
C ALA A 165 3.44 7.26 -0.26
N ILE A 166 3.62 7.53 -1.57
CA ILE A 166 4.94 7.53 -2.21
C ILE A 166 5.86 8.56 -1.57
N GLY A 167 5.39 9.81 -1.41
CA GLY A 167 6.17 10.90 -0.84
C GLY A 167 6.61 10.64 0.60
N LEU A 168 5.71 10.15 1.44
CA LEU A 168 6.00 9.79 2.84
C LEU A 168 6.99 8.60 2.93
N THR A 169 6.80 7.59 2.08
CA THR A 169 7.71 6.43 2.03
C THR A 169 9.10 6.87 1.55
N LEU A 170 9.16 7.71 0.53
CA LEU A 170 10.41 8.29 0.03
C LEU A 170 11.12 9.12 1.10
N ALA A 171 10.37 9.93 1.86
CA ALA A 171 10.90 10.71 2.96
C ALA A 171 11.54 9.81 4.05
N GLY A 172 10.86 8.75 4.48
CA GLY A 172 11.41 7.82 5.48
C GLY A 172 12.63 7.06 5.00
N TYR A 173 12.59 6.53 3.79
CA TYR A 173 13.72 5.80 3.20
C TYR A 173 14.94 6.71 2.99
N LEU A 174 14.79 7.85 2.31
CA LEU A 174 15.92 8.72 1.98
C LEU A 174 16.55 9.33 3.22
N SER A 175 15.74 9.78 4.19
CA SER A 175 16.28 10.33 5.44
C SER A 175 17.12 9.31 6.20
N ALA A 176 16.66 8.05 6.31
CA ALA A 176 17.42 6.97 6.95
C ALA A 176 18.70 6.59 6.19
N VAL A 177 18.66 6.55 4.85
CA VAL A 177 19.86 6.35 4.03
C VAL A 177 20.87 7.47 4.27
N MET A 178 20.44 8.73 4.14
CA MET A 178 21.32 9.90 4.30
C MET A 178 21.95 9.95 5.68
N LEU A 179 21.16 9.69 6.73
CA LEU A 179 21.64 9.66 8.10
C LEU A 179 22.69 8.55 8.30
N SER A 180 22.46 7.39 7.69
CA SER A 180 23.40 6.25 7.75
C SER A 180 24.67 6.47 6.93
N THR A 181 24.57 7.09 5.75
CA THR A 181 25.72 7.25 4.83
C THR A 181 26.59 8.47 5.15
N VAL A 182 25.98 9.58 5.57
CA VAL A 182 26.68 10.84 5.85
C VAL A 182 27.32 10.81 7.24
N PHE A 183 26.55 10.45 8.26
CA PHE A 183 27.01 10.50 9.65
C PHE A 183 27.59 9.17 10.14
N GLY A 184 27.28 8.04 9.50
CA GLY A 184 27.84 6.73 9.83
C GLY A 184 27.73 6.40 11.32
N THR A 185 28.87 6.14 11.97
CA THR A 185 28.97 5.83 13.41
C THR A 185 29.07 7.08 14.31
N ALA A 186 29.11 8.29 13.75
CA ALA A 186 29.24 9.52 14.54
C ALA A 186 27.95 9.85 15.32
N LEU A 187 26.80 9.35 14.88
CA LEU A 187 25.52 9.52 15.56
C LEU A 187 25.17 8.29 16.40
N THR A 188 24.84 8.50 17.68
CA THR A 188 24.22 7.47 18.50
C THR A 188 22.87 7.06 17.92
N LEU A 189 22.44 5.82 18.16
CA LEU A 189 21.13 5.34 17.71
C LEU A 189 19.99 6.22 18.27
N LYS A 190 20.09 6.66 19.54
CA LYS A 190 19.10 7.57 20.15
C LYS A 190 18.98 8.89 19.38
N ARG A 191 20.10 9.51 19.00
CA ARG A 191 20.09 10.74 18.19
C ARG A 191 19.54 10.48 16.79
N THR A 192 19.92 9.35 16.18
CA THR A 192 19.44 8.93 14.86
C THR A 192 17.92 8.82 14.84
N VAL A 193 17.36 8.10 15.82
CA VAL A 193 15.91 7.92 15.98
C VAL A 193 15.20 9.24 16.27
N ALA A 194 15.76 10.08 17.14
CA ALA A 194 15.18 11.39 17.45
C ALA A 194 15.17 12.33 16.24
N THR A 195 16.25 12.38 15.46
CA THR A 195 16.32 13.16 14.22
C THR A 195 15.34 12.64 13.18
N LEU A 196 15.22 11.32 13.01
CA LEU A 196 14.26 10.72 12.10
C LEU A 196 12.81 11.01 12.53
N ALA A 197 12.50 10.97 13.82
CA ALA A 197 11.18 11.31 14.35
C ALA A 197 10.84 12.80 14.13
N ALA A 198 11.79 13.70 14.36
CA ALA A 198 11.60 15.13 14.11
C ALA A 198 11.42 15.41 12.61
N PHE A 199 12.26 14.80 11.76
CA PHE A 199 12.13 14.90 10.31
C PHE A 199 10.79 14.33 9.82
N GLY A 200 10.35 13.19 10.37
CA GLY A 200 9.06 12.60 10.02
C GLY A 200 7.88 13.49 10.35
N ALA A 201 7.94 14.26 11.43
CA ALA A 201 6.89 15.22 11.77
C ALA A 201 6.84 16.36 10.75
N VAL A 202 8.01 16.87 10.35
CA VAL A 202 8.12 17.91 9.31
C VAL A 202 7.66 17.39 7.94
N ALA A 203 8.07 16.19 7.56
CA ALA A 203 7.68 15.55 6.31
C ALA A 203 6.17 15.29 6.25
N ALA A 204 5.58 14.79 7.34
CA ALA A 204 4.14 14.60 7.45
C ALA A 204 3.37 15.93 7.35
N ALA A 205 3.85 16.98 8.02
CA ALA A 205 3.28 18.33 7.93
C ALA A 205 3.40 18.92 6.52
N ALA A 206 4.55 18.73 5.85
CA ALA A 206 4.76 19.19 4.48
C ALA A 206 3.81 18.48 3.50
N VAL A 207 3.70 17.15 3.58
CA VAL A 207 2.78 16.38 2.74
C VAL A 207 1.34 16.83 2.99
N TRP A 208 0.91 16.94 4.25
CA TRP A 208 -0.42 17.43 4.60
C TRP A 208 -0.69 18.85 4.08
N LEU A 209 0.28 19.76 4.21
CA LEU A 209 0.16 21.14 3.75
C LEU A 209 -0.02 21.20 2.22
N ILE A 210 0.74 20.39 1.49
CA ILE A 210 0.69 20.29 0.03
C ILE A 210 -0.63 19.67 -0.41
N THR A 211 -0.98 18.50 0.10
CA THR A 211 -2.15 17.76 -0.40
C THR A 211 -3.47 18.29 0.12
N GLY A 212 -3.49 18.88 1.32
CA GLY A 212 -4.68 19.49 1.91
C GLY A 212 -4.79 20.98 1.53
N PRO A 213 -4.32 21.93 2.34
CA PRO A 213 -4.55 23.36 2.13
C PRO A 213 -4.12 23.94 0.78
N LEU A 214 -3.01 23.47 0.19
CA LEU A 214 -2.47 24.05 -1.06
C LEU A 214 -3.17 23.52 -2.31
N LEU A 215 -3.43 22.21 -2.38
CA LEU A 215 -4.02 21.56 -3.56
C LEU A 215 -5.51 21.23 -3.41
N GLY A 216 -6.04 21.21 -2.19
CA GLY A 216 -7.44 20.86 -1.92
C GLY A 216 -7.78 19.41 -2.24
N ALA A 217 -6.80 18.51 -2.26
CA ALA A 217 -7.00 17.12 -2.67
C ALA A 217 -7.37 16.20 -1.49
N MET A 218 -6.68 16.36 -0.35
CA MET A 218 -6.89 15.57 0.85
C MET A 218 -7.67 16.33 1.91
N HIS A 219 -8.73 15.71 2.42
CA HIS A 219 -9.62 16.27 3.43
C HIS A 219 -9.75 15.32 4.63
N GLY A 220 -10.36 15.79 5.72
CA GLY A 220 -10.59 14.99 6.92
C GLY A 220 -9.77 15.47 8.12
N PHE A 221 -9.71 14.64 9.15
CA PHE A 221 -9.13 15.02 10.43
C PHE A 221 -7.60 15.14 10.34
N ALA A 222 -7.10 16.38 10.24
CA ALA A 222 -5.69 16.69 10.02
C ALA A 222 -4.73 15.99 11.00
N PRO A 223 -4.99 15.89 12.32
CA PRO A 223 -4.11 15.15 13.22
C PRO A 223 -3.95 13.67 12.86
N ALA A 224 -5.00 13.01 12.37
CA ALA A 224 -4.89 11.62 11.93
C ALA A 224 -4.04 11.47 10.65
N ILE A 225 -4.11 12.44 9.72
CA ILE A 225 -3.25 12.47 8.53
C ILE A 225 -1.79 12.65 8.94
N LEU A 226 -1.51 13.60 9.84
CA LEU A 226 -0.17 13.86 10.37
C LEU A 226 0.41 12.65 11.10
N VAL A 227 -0.38 11.98 11.95
CA VAL A 227 0.03 10.76 12.64
C VAL A 227 0.32 9.64 11.65
N THR A 228 -0.54 9.44 10.64
CA THR A 228 -0.34 8.45 9.58
C THR A 228 0.96 8.71 8.82
N GLY A 229 1.22 9.97 8.46
CA GLY A 229 2.45 10.38 7.78
C GLY A 229 3.69 10.14 8.64
N TRP A 230 3.63 10.54 9.91
CA TRP A 230 4.72 10.36 10.86
C TRP A 230 5.04 8.87 11.08
N LEU A 231 4.02 8.04 11.32
CA LEU A 231 4.17 6.60 11.47
C LEU A 231 4.74 5.95 10.21
N THR A 232 4.35 6.41 9.03
CA THR A 232 4.91 5.92 7.75
C THR A 232 6.40 6.22 7.65
N VAL A 233 6.80 7.46 7.91
CA VAL A 233 8.22 7.86 7.89
C VAL A 233 9.03 7.06 8.91
N MET A 234 8.48 6.86 10.11
CA MET A 234 9.12 6.06 11.16
C MET A 234 9.23 4.59 10.78
N ALA A 235 8.17 3.97 10.27
CA ALA A 235 8.17 2.58 9.85
C ALA A 235 9.24 2.30 8.77
N VAL A 236 9.20 3.09 7.70
CA VAL A 236 10.12 2.95 6.56
C VAL A 236 11.55 3.34 6.95
N GLY A 237 11.70 4.40 7.73
CA GLY A 237 13.00 4.88 8.19
C GLY A 237 13.67 3.89 9.14
N MET A 238 12.97 3.34 10.13
CA MET A 238 13.53 2.33 11.03
C MET A 238 13.90 1.05 10.29
N ALA A 239 13.08 0.61 9.35
CA ALA A 239 13.39 -0.55 8.54
C ALA A 239 14.62 -0.31 7.64
N THR A 240 14.76 0.89 7.10
CA THR A 240 15.94 1.29 6.33
C THR A 240 17.20 1.37 7.20
N LEU A 241 17.09 1.86 8.44
CA LEU A 241 18.19 1.84 9.41
C LEU A 241 18.62 0.42 9.77
N LEU A 242 17.67 -0.51 9.91
CA LEU A 242 17.95 -1.92 10.12
C LEU A 242 18.72 -2.51 8.92
N LEU A 243 18.23 -2.26 7.70
CA LEU A 243 18.90 -2.69 6.46
C LEU A 243 20.33 -2.14 6.37
N SER A 244 20.60 -0.95 6.90
CA SER A 244 21.94 -0.36 6.87
C SER A 244 22.97 -1.10 7.70
N ARG A 245 22.53 -1.86 8.70
CA ARG A 245 23.39 -2.75 9.49
C ARG A 245 23.88 -3.96 8.70
N PHE A 246 23.11 -4.43 7.72
CA PHE A 246 23.47 -5.59 6.89
C PHE A 246 24.17 -5.19 5.59
N CYS A 247 23.68 -4.14 4.93
CA CYS A 247 24.07 -3.77 3.56
C CYS A 247 25.07 -2.61 3.48
N GLY A 248 25.31 -1.88 4.59
CA GLY A 248 26.26 -0.77 4.64
C GLY A 248 25.98 0.30 3.57
N ARG A 249 26.98 0.64 2.74
CA ARG A 249 26.80 1.65 1.67
C ARG A 249 25.80 1.24 0.58
N MET A 250 25.48 -0.05 0.46
CA MET A 250 24.53 -0.53 -0.55
C MET A 250 23.07 -0.50 -0.08
N THR A 251 22.78 -0.01 1.14
CA THR A 251 21.42 0.07 1.73
C THR A 251 20.37 0.67 0.82
N ALA A 252 20.76 1.65 0.00
CA ALA A 252 19.86 2.29 -0.94
C ALA A 252 19.16 1.28 -1.87
N LEU A 253 19.88 0.27 -2.38
CA LEU A 253 19.37 -0.70 -3.36
C LEU A 253 18.28 -1.64 -2.80
N PRO A 254 18.46 -2.36 -1.68
CA PRO A 254 17.40 -3.18 -1.12
C PRO A 254 16.27 -2.34 -0.54
N ALA A 255 16.55 -1.16 0.05
CA ALA A 255 15.51 -0.33 0.63
C ALA A 255 14.57 0.26 -0.44
N VAL A 256 15.11 0.78 -1.56
CA VAL A 256 14.26 1.22 -2.68
C VAL A 256 13.53 0.05 -3.34
N GLY A 257 14.18 -1.12 -3.46
CA GLY A 257 13.55 -2.33 -3.97
C GLY A 257 12.33 -2.75 -3.15
N ILE A 258 12.45 -2.76 -1.82
CA ILE A 258 11.37 -3.18 -0.91
C ILE A 258 10.30 -2.09 -0.79
N PHE A 259 10.68 -0.85 -0.47
CA PHE A 259 9.71 0.18 -0.08
C PHE A 259 9.11 0.93 -1.26
N MET A 260 9.84 1.07 -2.37
CA MET A 260 9.33 1.74 -3.57
C MET A 260 8.87 0.72 -4.61
N PHE A 261 9.75 -0.19 -5.02
CA PHE A 261 9.45 -1.04 -6.17
C PHE A 261 8.45 -2.14 -5.85
N LEU A 262 8.56 -2.81 -4.70
CA LEU A 262 7.53 -3.75 -4.23
C LEU A 262 6.35 -3.00 -3.59
N GLY A 263 6.60 -1.87 -2.93
CA GLY A 263 5.57 -1.06 -2.27
C GLY A 263 4.45 -0.64 -3.22
N MET A 264 4.77 -0.14 -4.41
CA MET A 264 3.79 0.35 -5.38
C MET A 264 2.81 -0.74 -5.85
N PRO A 265 3.24 -1.86 -6.46
CA PRO A 265 2.33 -2.92 -6.87
C PRO A 265 1.56 -3.54 -5.68
N ALA A 266 2.22 -3.71 -4.53
CA ALA A 266 1.61 -4.29 -3.35
C ALA A 266 0.57 -3.37 -2.70
N SER A 267 0.65 -2.04 -2.89
CA SER A 267 -0.29 -1.09 -2.26
C SER A 267 -1.73 -1.24 -2.75
N GLY A 268 -1.96 -1.80 -3.95
CA GLY A 268 -3.27 -1.85 -4.58
C GLY A 268 -3.78 -0.49 -5.09
N ALA A 269 -2.92 0.53 -5.11
CA ALA A 269 -3.33 1.90 -5.48
C ALA A 269 -3.28 2.17 -6.99
N ALA A 270 -2.31 1.59 -7.71
CA ALA A 270 -2.21 1.75 -9.17
C ALA A 270 -3.13 0.79 -9.93
N LEU A 271 -3.16 -0.46 -9.49
CA LEU A 271 -4.07 -1.50 -9.96
C LEU A 271 -4.60 -2.24 -8.75
N PRO A 272 -5.80 -2.85 -8.83
CA PRO A 272 -6.41 -3.55 -7.71
C PRO A 272 -5.53 -4.71 -7.27
N ILE A 273 -5.42 -4.92 -5.96
CA ILE A 273 -4.56 -5.98 -5.41
C ILE A 273 -4.99 -7.37 -5.88
N GLU A 274 -6.28 -7.55 -6.17
CA GLU A 274 -6.86 -8.77 -6.72
C GLU A 274 -6.30 -9.11 -8.10
N THR A 275 -5.71 -8.15 -8.82
CA THR A 275 -5.07 -8.40 -10.12
C THR A 275 -3.61 -8.82 -10.04
N MET A 276 -2.99 -8.66 -8.87
CA MET A 276 -1.57 -8.91 -8.68
C MET A 276 -1.29 -10.40 -8.52
N PRO A 277 -0.10 -10.90 -8.91
CA PRO A 277 0.32 -12.27 -8.62
C PRO A 277 0.39 -12.55 -7.11
N ALA A 278 0.24 -13.83 -6.72
CA ALA A 278 0.20 -14.25 -5.31
C ALA A 278 1.35 -13.72 -4.42
N PRO A 279 2.62 -13.66 -4.87
CA PRO A 279 3.70 -13.09 -4.07
C PRO A 279 3.49 -11.60 -3.72
N ILE A 280 2.96 -10.81 -4.64
CA ILE A 280 2.70 -9.38 -4.43
C ILE A 280 1.47 -9.20 -3.53
N ARG A 281 0.45 -10.03 -3.70
CA ARG A 281 -0.73 -10.03 -2.80
C ARG A 281 -0.34 -10.34 -1.35
N ALA A 282 0.57 -11.28 -1.13
CA ALA A 282 1.07 -11.60 0.21
C ALA A 282 1.83 -10.42 0.86
N LEU A 283 2.43 -9.54 0.05
CA LEU A 283 3.09 -8.33 0.53
C LEU A 283 2.13 -7.17 0.83
N HIS A 284 0.88 -7.24 0.37
CA HIS A 284 -0.12 -6.18 0.56
C HIS A 284 -0.28 -5.84 2.04
N ASP A 285 -0.61 -6.82 2.88
CA ASP A 285 -0.85 -6.60 4.30
C ASP A 285 0.43 -6.33 5.10
N LEU A 286 1.60 -6.63 4.50
CA LEU A 286 2.88 -6.49 5.17
C LEU A 286 3.51 -5.11 4.92
N LEU A 287 3.43 -4.55 3.72
CA LEU A 287 4.22 -3.36 3.39
C LEU A 287 3.65 -2.07 3.99
N PRO A 288 4.51 -1.15 4.50
CA PRO A 288 4.05 0.11 5.09
C PRO A 288 3.19 0.96 4.15
N MET A 289 3.52 1.00 2.85
CA MET A 289 2.81 1.83 1.85
C MET A 289 1.31 1.46 1.74
N THR A 290 0.96 0.18 1.87
CA THR A 290 -0.43 -0.27 1.90
C THR A 290 -1.16 0.28 3.11
N SER A 291 -0.51 0.23 4.28
CA SER A 291 -1.09 0.76 5.52
C SER A 291 -1.23 2.28 5.46
N THR A 292 -0.28 2.98 4.83
CA THR A 292 -0.37 4.43 4.62
C THR A 292 -1.56 4.80 3.75
N SER A 293 -1.64 4.27 2.53
CA SER A 293 -2.73 4.57 1.59
C SER A 293 -4.10 4.15 2.14
N GLY A 294 -4.18 2.96 2.76
CA GLY A 294 -5.37 2.49 3.48
C GLY A 294 -5.81 3.44 4.59
N SER A 295 -4.90 3.86 5.47
CA SER A 295 -5.20 4.83 6.54
C SER A 295 -5.72 6.16 5.99
N LEU A 296 -5.06 6.71 4.96
CA LEU A 296 -5.47 7.99 4.36
C LEU A 296 -6.89 7.90 3.79
N ARG A 297 -7.21 6.82 3.08
CA ARG A 297 -8.55 6.56 2.54
C ARG A 297 -9.60 6.42 3.63
N GLN A 298 -9.29 5.73 4.74
CA GLN A 298 -10.23 5.63 5.87
C GLN A 298 -10.51 6.99 6.51
N ILE A 299 -9.50 7.85 6.65
CA ILE A 299 -9.65 9.20 7.20
C ILE A 299 -10.51 10.08 6.28
N MET A 300 -10.28 9.99 4.97
CA MET A 300 -10.93 10.84 3.98
C MET A 300 -12.40 10.47 3.73
N TYR A 301 -12.72 9.18 3.68
CA TYR A 301 -14.00 8.73 3.12
C TYR A 301 -14.85 7.89 4.07
N PHE A 302 -14.26 7.31 5.12
CA PHE A 302 -14.92 6.30 5.96
C PHE A 302 -14.87 6.63 7.44
N ALA A 303 -14.67 7.90 7.80
CA ALA A 303 -14.65 8.39 9.18
C ALA A 303 -13.67 7.64 10.11
N GLY A 304 -12.61 7.03 9.56
CA GLY A 304 -11.62 6.27 10.32
C GLY A 304 -12.03 4.82 10.66
N ASP A 305 -13.05 4.26 10.02
CA ASP A 305 -13.44 2.86 10.21
C ASP A 305 -12.27 1.90 9.92
N GLY A 306 -11.95 1.02 10.89
CA GLY A 306 -10.84 0.07 10.78
C GLY A 306 -9.43 0.67 10.74
N ILE A 307 -9.24 1.99 10.97
CA ILE A 307 -7.93 2.66 10.90
C ILE A 307 -6.88 2.04 11.84
N GLY A 308 -7.34 1.51 12.98
CA GLY A 308 -6.48 0.93 14.01
C GLY A 308 -5.59 -0.20 13.49
N ARG A 309 -6.06 -1.00 12.52
CA ARG A 309 -5.26 -2.09 11.91
C ARG A 309 -4.03 -1.53 11.19
N TYR A 310 -4.20 -0.46 10.43
CA TYR A 310 -3.12 0.15 9.65
C TYR A 310 -2.11 0.88 10.54
N TRP A 311 -2.58 1.61 11.54
CA TRP A 311 -1.69 2.25 12.52
C TRP A 311 -0.92 1.24 13.36
N LEU A 312 -1.56 0.12 13.73
CA LEU A 312 -0.91 -0.99 14.39
C LEU A 312 0.20 -1.57 13.50
N ALA A 313 -0.08 -1.83 12.22
CA ALA A 313 0.92 -2.34 11.28
C ALA A 313 2.14 -1.41 11.15
N LEU A 314 1.92 -0.11 10.95
CA LEU A 314 3.00 0.88 10.87
C LEU A 314 3.81 0.96 12.18
N THR A 315 3.12 0.93 13.33
CA THR A 315 3.77 0.96 14.64
C THR A 315 4.60 -0.30 14.88
N LEU A 316 4.05 -1.49 14.55
CA LEU A 316 4.77 -2.76 14.65
C LEU A 316 6.02 -2.76 13.77
N TRP A 317 5.95 -2.21 12.55
CA TRP A 317 7.14 -2.03 11.71
C TRP A 317 8.21 -1.19 12.39
N ALA A 318 7.84 0.00 12.87
CA ALA A 318 8.78 0.92 13.50
C ALA A 318 9.42 0.30 14.76
N VAL A 319 8.61 -0.29 15.63
CA VAL A 319 9.07 -0.90 16.90
C VAL A 319 9.89 -2.16 16.65
N THR A 320 9.45 -3.05 15.76
CA THR A 320 10.16 -4.31 15.46
C THR A 320 11.52 -4.02 14.83
N CYS A 321 11.59 -3.11 13.86
CA CYS A 321 12.87 -2.76 13.24
C CYS A 321 13.82 -2.06 14.22
N LEU A 322 13.29 -1.21 15.11
CA LEU A 322 14.08 -0.60 16.17
C LEU A 322 14.63 -1.66 17.15
N ALA A 323 13.79 -2.60 17.59
CA ALA A 323 14.18 -3.68 18.50
C ALA A 323 15.25 -4.59 17.87
N LEU A 324 15.10 -4.95 16.58
CA LEU A 324 16.09 -5.72 15.84
C LEU A 324 17.41 -4.95 15.68
N THR A 325 17.35 -3.65 15.42
CA THR A 325 18.55 -2.80 15.33
C THR A 325 19.29 -2.75 16.66
N LEU A 326 18.57 -2.55 17.77
CA LEU A 326 19.13 -2.57 19.12
C LEU A 326 19.77 -3.92 19.46
N THR A 327 19.10 -5.01 19.11
CA THR A 327 19.58 -6.38 19.35
C THR A 327 20.87 -6.65 18.56
N TYR A 328 20.90 -6.28 17.29
CA TYR A 328 22.09 -6.39 16.45
C TYR A 328 23.27 -5.59 17.01
N ASP A 329 23.04 -4.32 17.38
CA ASP A 329 24.08 -3.44 17.91
C ASP A 329 24.62 -3.99 19.26
N ALA A 330 23.75 -4.56 20.10
CA ALA A 330 24.14 -5.19 21.37
C ALA A 330 24.97 -6.47 21.19
N ILE A 331 24.60 -7.35 20.25
CA ILE A 331 25.37 -8.57 19.93
C ILE A 331 26.75 -8.21 19.42
N LYS A 332 26.83 -7.22 18.51
CA LYS A 332 28.10 -6.75 17.94
C LYS A 332 29.01 -6.14 19.01
N ALA A 333 28.46 -5.38 19.95
CA ALA A 333 29.22 -4.82 21.07
C ALA A 333 29.82 -5.93 21.96
N ARG A 334 29.05 -6.97 22.28
CA ARG A 334 29.51 -8.13 23.08
C ARG A 334 30.64 -8.89 22.38
N HIS A 335 30.52 -9.16 21.09
CA HIS A 335 31.56 -9.85 20.32
C HIS A 335 32.87 -9.04 20.28
N THR A 336 32.77 -7.72 20.14
CA THR A 336 33.95 -6.84 20.12
C THR A 336 34.63 -6.79 21.48
N ALA A 337 33.86 -6.71 22.57
CA ALA A 337 34.40 -6.75 23.93
C ALA A 337 35.09 -8.09 24.25
N HIS A 338 34.51 -9.22 23.83
CA HIS A 338 35.10 -10.54 24.07
C HIS A 338 36.41 -10.74 23.30
N ARG A 339 36.50 -10.26 22.05
CA ARG A 339 37.72 -10.32 21.22
C ARG A 339 38.86 -9.48 21.82
N ASN A 340 38.55 -8.27 22.28
CA ASN A 340 39.55 -7.42 22.92
C ASN A 340 40.08 -8.04 24.22
N ASN A 341 39.24 -8.77 24.96
CA ASN A 341 39.66 -9.43 26.21
C ASN A 341 40.57 -10.65 25.97
N THR A 342 40.42 -11.35 24.84
CA THR A 342 41.32 -12.44 24.42
C THR A 342 42.67 -11.93 23.90
N ASP A 343 42.72 -10.77 23.25
CA ASP A 343 43.96 -10.16 22.77
C ASP A 343 44.79 -9.49 23.90
N THR A 344 44.18 -9.21 25.05
CA THR A 344 44.87 -8.66 26.24
C THR A 344 45.48 -9.72 27.17
N LEU A 345 45.35 -11.01 26.88
CA LEU A 345 46.12 -12.04 27.59
C LEU A 345 47.62 -11.83 27.26
N PRO A 346 48.50 -11.66 28.26
CA PRO A 346 49.90 -11.42 28.00
C PRO A 346 50.46 -12.58 27.17
N ARG A 347 51.02 -12.28 25.98
CA ARG A 347 51.94 -13.21 25.31
C ARG A 347 52.95 -13.61 26.37
N GLN A 348 52.93 -14.87 26.81
CA GLN A 348 54.05 -15.45 27.54
C GLN A 348 55.28 -15.20 26.67
N THR A 349 56.08 -14.21 27.08
CA THR A 349 57.41 -13.99 26.53
C THR A 349 58.16 -15.28 26.76
N ALA A 350 58.36 -16.05 25.70
CA ALA A 350 59.16 -17.26 25.74
C ALA A 350 60.52 -16.86 26.33
N GLU A 351 60.88 -17.53 27.43
CA GLU A 351 62.14 -17.33 28.12
C GLU A 351 63.30 -17.59 27.13
N PRO A 352 64.30 -16.70 27.03
CA PRO A 352 65.37 -16.88 26.07
C PRO A 352 66.20 -18.11 26.44
N ILE A 353 66.25 -19.08 25.52
CA ILE A 353 67.09 -20.28 25.63
C ILE A 353 68.55 -19.81 25.72
N PRO A 354 69.29 -20.11 26.80
CA PRO A 354 70.70 -19.75 26.89
C PRO A 354 71.50 -20.60 25.90
N SER A 355 72.20 -19.93 24.98
CA SER A 355 73.16 -20.55 24.07
C SER A 355 74.32 -21.16 24.86
N ARG A 356 74.56 -22.45 24.68
CA ARG A 356 75.79 -23.14 25.11
C ARG A 356 76.85 -23.10 24.03
#